data_AF-A0A7W8A9R8-F1
#
_entry.id   AF-A0A7W8A9R8-F1
#
_cell.length_a   1.000
_cell.length_b   1.000
_cell.length_c   1.000
_cell.angle_alpha   90.00
_cell.angle_beta   90.00
_cell.angle_gamma   90.00
#
_symmetry.space_group_name_H-M   'P 1'
#
loop_
_entity.id
_entity.type
_entity.pdbx_description
1 polymer ?
#
loop_
_entity_poly.entity_id
_entity_poly.type
_entity_poly.pdbx_seq_one_letter_code
_entity_poly.pdbx_strand_id
1 'polypeptide(L)'
;MEHGSVLSDAAQALTTVAATTVPWPFKPATIDLRATEGRSWRLTLNADGVRCDDLSADAEPGDLAMRGSASELVLYLYDRVPLDGLESTGDTEPMEQLAGWDPNA
;
A
#
# COMPACT_ATOMS: atom_id res chain seq x y z
N MET A 1 -5.76 -28.30 -0.42
CA MET A 1 -6.04 -27.19 0.51
C MET A 1 -4.70 -26.60 0.94
N GLU A 2 -4.15 -25.64 0.19
CA GLU A 2 -3.02 -24.80 0.63
C GLU A 2 -3.20 -23.37 0.08
N HIS A 3 -4.41 -22.84 0.17
CA HIS A 3 -4.68 -21.42 -0.17
C HIS A 3 -4.41 -20.47 1.02
N GLY A 4 -3.92 -20.99 2.15
CA GLY A 4 -3.67 -20.20 3.37
C GLY A 4 -2.29 -19.55 3.46
N SER A 5 -1.23 -20.15 2.89
CA SER A 5 0.15 -19.65 3.01
C SER A 5 0.41 -18.41 2.16
N VAL A 6 -0.05 -18.43 0.89
CA VAL A 6 0.24 -17.34 -0.06
C VAL A 6 -0.40 -16.00 0.34
N LEU A 7 -1.55 -16.05 1.02
CA LEU A 7 -2.24 -14.85 1.51
C LEU A 7 -1.53 -14.24 2.73
N SER A 8 -0.98 -15.08 3.64
CA SER A 8 -0.17 -14.58 4.75
C SER A 8 1.18 -14.05 4.27
N ASP A 9 1.79 -14.70 3.28
CA ASP A 9 3.08 -14.26 2.73
C ASP A 9 2.95 -12.90 2.02
N ALA A 10 1.87 -12.69 1.25
CA ALA A 10 1.59 -11.40 0.62
C ALA A 10 1.31 -10.29 1.66
N ALA A 11 0.52 -10.58 2.69
CA ALA A 11 0.26 -9.65 3.79
C ALA A 11 1.55 -9.24 4.53
N GLN A 12 2.42 -10.20 4.81
CA GLN A 12 3.70 -9.97 5.46
C GLN A 12 4.68 -9.20 4.55
N ALA A 13 4.66 -9.45 3.25
CA ALA A 13 5.44 -8.68 2.27
C ALA A 13 4.98 -7.22 2.23
N LEU A 14 3.68 -6.93 2.23
CA LEU A 14 3.12 -5.58 2.23
C LEU A 14 3.63 -4.75 3.42
N THR A 15 3.67 -5.34 4.62
CA THR A 15 4.15 -4.66 5.83
C THR A 15 5.66 -4.45 5.84
N THR A 16 6.42 -5.34 5.20
CA THR A 16 7.90 -5.28 5.20
C THR A 16 8.44 -4.37 4.10
N VAL A 17 7.79 -4.32 2.94
CA VAL A 17 8.32 -3.63 1.74
C VAL A 17 7.99 -2.15 1.74
N ALA A 18 6.81 -1.76 2.23
CA ALA A 18 6.38 -0.36 2.19
C ALA A 18 6.92 0.48 3.36
N ALA A 19 7.43 -0.15 4.42
CA ALA A 19 7.79 0.56 5.64
C ALA A 19 9.22 1.13 5.58
N THR A 20 9.36 2.43 5.83
CA THR A 20 10.65 3.10 5.97
C THR A 20 10.57 4.16 7.06
N THR A 21 11.68 4.39 7.77
CA THR A 21 11.80 5.48 8.75
C THR A 21 12.40 6.75 8.15
N VAL A 22 12.72 6.76 6.85
CA VAL A 22 13.18 7.97 6.16
C VAL A 22 12.01 8.94 6.07
N PRO A 23 12.13 10.21 6.51
CA PRO A 23 11.03 11.16 6.50
C PRO A 23 10.42 11.33 5.11
N TRP A 24 9.09 11.25 5.03
CA TRP A 24 8.34 11.56 3.81
C TRP A 24 8.52 13.05 3.46
N PRO A 25 9.06 13.41 2.28
CA PRO A 25 9.38 14.80 1.95
C PRO A 25 8.18 15.58 1.40
N PHE A 26 7.06 14.92 1.13
CA PHE A 26 5.86 15.52 0.56
C PHE A 26 4.76 15.73 1.61
N LYS A 27 3.57 16.15 1.17
CA LYS A 27 2.41 16.35 2.05
C LYS A 27 2.04 15.01 2.71
N PRO A 28 1.77 14.96 4.02
CA PRO A 28 1.29 13.75 4.68
C PRO A 28 0.00 13.22 4.03
N ALA A 29 -0.07 11.91 3.85
CA ALA A 29 -1.17 11.24 3.16
C ALA A 29 -1.38 9.81 3.67
N THR A 30 -2.55 9.26 3.35
CA THR A 30 -2.96 7.89 3.65
C THR A 30 -3.42 7.17 2.40
N ILE A 31 -2.92 5.94 2.20
CA ILE A 31 -3.26 5.10 1.06
C ILE A 31 -3.81 3.77 1.57
N ASP A 32 -5.06 3.46 1.22
CA ASP A 32 -5.71 2.21 1.55
C ASP A 32 -5.43 1.16 0.47
N LEU A 33 -4.86 0.02 0.87
CA LEU A 33 -4.65 -1.15 0.04
C LEU A 33 -5.73 -2.18 0.39
N ARG A 34 -6.72 -2.36 -0.48
CA ARG A 34 -7.90 -3.20 -0.25
C ARG A 34 -7.83 -4.47 -1.08
N ALA A 35 -7.46 -5.59 -0.47
CA ALA A 35 -7.42 -6.87 -1.14
C ALA A 35 -8.84 -7.39 -1.43
N THR A 36 -9.08 -7.96 -2.60
CA THR A 36 -10.36 -8.57 -2.96
C THR A 36 -10.67 -9.82 -2.12
N GLU A 37 -9.65 -10.43 -1.53
CA GLU A 37 -9.74 -11.55 -0.60
C GLU A 37 -10.20 -11.13 0.82
N GLY A 38 -10.44 -9.84 1.06
CA GLY A 38 -11.06 -9.31 2.28
C GLY A 38 -10.09 -8.75 3.33
N ARG A 39 -8.78 -8.85 3.10
CA ARG A 39 -7.79 -8.12 3.92
C ARG A 39 -7.61 -6.69 3.43
N SER A 40 -7.20 -5.80 4.32
CA SER A 40 -6.98 -4.39 3.99
C SER A 40 -5.84 -3.85 4.83
N TRP A 41 -5.07 -2.93 4.25
CA TRP A 41 -3.97 -2.24 4.92
C TRP A 41 -4.03 -0.75 4.63
N ARG A 42 -3.41 0.05 5.49
CA ARG A 42 -3.20 1.47 5.27
C ARG A 42 -1.73 1.79 5.29
N LEU A 43 -1.26 2.44 4.24
CA LEU A 43 0.00 3.17 4.25
C LEU A 43 -0.24 4.55 4.85
N THR A 44 0.54 4.91 5.87
CA THR A 44 0.58 6.25 6.44
C THR A 44 1.92 6.88 6.09
N LEU A 45 1.90 7.95 5.29
CA LEU A 45 3.09 8.68 4.84
C LEU A 45 3.18 10.01 5.60
N ASN A 46 4.22 10.20 6.39
CA ASN A 46 4.41 11.42 7.18
C ASN A 46 5.89 11.65 7.55
N ALA A 47 6.15 12.64 8.40
CA ALA A 47 7.50 13.01 8.80
C ALA A 47 8.28 11.88 9.53
N ASP A 48 7.61 10.84 10.02
CA ASP A 48 8.25 9.64 10.59
C ASP A 48 8.57 8.57 9.53
N GLY A 49 8.22 8.84 8.27
CA GLY A 49 8.39 7.96 7.12
C GLY A 49 7.09 7.30 6.67
N VAL A 50 7.18 6.06 6.22
CA VAL A 50 6.04 5.27 5.72
C VAL A 50 5.82 4.10 6.66
N ARG A 51 4.57 3.95 7.12
CA ARG A 51 4.13 2.80 7.93
C ARG A 51 3.01 2.08 7.21
N CYS A 52 2.93 0.78 7.39
CA CYS A 52 1.88 -0.07 6.84
C CYS A 52 1.21 -0.81 7.99
N ASP A 53 -0.08 -0.60 8.19
CA ASP A 53 -0.85 -1.19 9.30
C ASP A 53 -2.09 -1.91 8.75
N ASP A 54 -2.55 -2.96 9.45
CA ASP A 54 -3.84 -3.58 9.14
C ASP A 54 -4.97 -2.54 9.27
N LEU A 55 -5.87 -2.54 8.29
CA LEU A 55 -6.95 -1.57 8.20
C LEU A 55 -8.29 -2.23 8.50
N SER A 56 -8.98 -1.71 9.51
CA SER A 56 -10.34 -2.14 9.83
C SER A 56 -11.30 -1.88 8.66
N ALA A 57 -12.32 -2.73 8.51
CA ALA A 57 -13.37 -2.53 7.52
C ALA A 57 -14.18 -1.24 7.78
N ASP A 58 -14.30 -0.83 9.04
CA ASP A 58 -15.05 0.37 9.45
C ASP A 58 -14.18 1.64 9.51
N ALA A 59 -12.93 1.57 9.08
CA ALA A 59 -12.06 2.74 9.08
C ALA A 59 -12.49 3.74 7.99
N GLU A 60 -12.49 5.03 8.35
CA GLU A 60 -12.70 6.13 7.40
C GLU A 60 -11.74 6.00 6.21
N PRO A 61 -12.19 6.25 4.97
CA PRO A 61 -11.36 6.10 3.79
C PRO A 61 -10.11 7.00 3.85
N GLY A 62 -8.99 6.48 3.35
CA GLY A 62 -7.78 7.26 3.16
C GLY A 62 -7.91 8.28 2.03
N ASP A 63 -6.87 9.08 1.81
CA ASP A 63 -6.78 10.03 0.70
C ASP A 63 -6.84 9.32 -0.67
N LEU A 64 -6.31 8.10 -0.71
CA LEU A 64 -6.38 7.18 -1.84
C LEU A 64 -6.82 5.80 -1.36
N ALA A 65 -7.62 5.10 -2.17
CA ALA A 65 -7.90 3.68 -2.00
C ALA A 65 -7.59 2.93 -3.30
N MET A 66 -6.82 1.85 -3.20
CA MET A 66 -6.47 0.95 -4.28
C MET A 66 -7.02 -0.45 -3.99
N ARG A 67 -7.57 -1.10 -5.01
CA ARG A 67 -8.20 -2.42 -4.89
C ARG A 67 -7.68 -3.36 -5.97
N GLY A 68 -7.35 -4.59 -5.54
CA GLY A 68 -6.84 -5.69 -6.37
C GLY A 68 -6.68 -6.94 -5.52
N SER A 69 -6.19 -8.05 -6.07
CA SER A 69 -5.77 -9.19 -5.24
C SER A 69 -4.59 -8.79 -4.35
N ALA A 70 -4.42 -9.47 -3.21
CA ALA A 70 -3.26 -9.24 -2.33
C ALA A 70 -1.93 -9.40 -3.10
N SER A 71 -1.88 -10.31 -4.08
CA SER A 71 -0.70 -10.53 -4.92
C SER A 71 -0.43 -9.36 -5.87
N GLU A 72 -1.46 -8.81 -6.52
CA GLU A 72 -1.31 -7.64 -7.40
C GLU A 72 -0.86 -6.41 -6.61
N LEU A 73 -1.41 -6.18 -5.41
CA LEU A 73 -1.00 -5.08 -4.54
C LEU A 73 0.47 -5.20 -4.12
N VAL A 74 0.94 -6.40 -3.77
CA VAL A 74 2.37 -6.66 -3.49
C VAL A 74 3.23 -6.39 -4.71
N LEU A 75 2.85 -6.94 -5.87
CA LEU A 75 3.62 -6.77 -7.10
C LEU A 75 3.69 -5.31 -7.53
N TYR A 76 2.64 -4.53 -7.29
CA TYR A 76 2.60 -3.12 -7.57
C TYR A 76 3.63 -2.36 -6.72
N LEU A 77 3.74 -2.64 -5.42
CA LEU A 77 4.75 -2.04 -4.54
C LEU A 77 6.18 -2.41 -4.91
N TYR A 78 6.38 -3.52 -5.63
CA TYR A 78 7.68 -3.91 -6.20
C TYR A 78 7.93 -3.32 -7.60
N ASP A 79 7.09 -2.40 -8.08
CA ASP A 79 7.13 -1.83 -9.43
C ASP A 79 7.10 -2.90 -10.54
N ARG A 80 6.37 -4.00 -10.31
CA ARG A 80 6.27 -5.13 -11.25
C ARG A 80 4.98 -5.14 -12.07
N VAL A 81 3.97 -4.39 -11.64
CA VAL A 81 2.70 -4.22 -12.37
C VAL A 81 2.31 -2.74 -12.37
N PRO A 82 1.70 -2.24 -13.46
CA PRO A 82 1.30 -0.84 -13.56
C PRO A 82 0.06 -0.53 -12.68
N LEU A 83 -0.07 0.73 -12.27
CA LEU A 83 -1.22 1.22 -11.49
C LEU A 83 -2.55 1.03 -12.23
N ASP A 84 -2.55 1.13 -13.56
CA ASP A 84 -3.73 0.96 -14.42
C ASP A 84 -4.35 -0.45 -14.32
N GLY A 85 -3.61 -1.43 -13.78
CA GLY A 85 -4.11 -2.77 -13.48
C GLY A 85 -4.92 -2.87 -12.17
N LEU A 86 -5.00 -1.81 -11.38
CA LEU A 86 -5.68 -1.75 -10.09
C LEU A 86 -6.82 -0.74 -10.12
N GLU A 87 -7.91 -1.04 -9.41
CA GLU A 87 -8.99 -0.08 -9.23
C GLU A 87 -8.56 0.97 -8.19
N SER A 88 -8.54 2.25 -8.55
CA SER A 88 -8.17 3.35 -7.64
C SER A 88 -9.31 4.35 -7.47
N THR A 89 -9.55 4.80 -6.24
CA THR A 89 -10.49 5.86 -5.88
C THR A 89 -9.81 6.88 -4.99
N GLY A 90 -9.87 8.17 -5.34
CA GLY A 90 -9.26 9.25 -4.57
C GLY A 90 -8.15 9.96 -5.33
N ASP A 91 -7.25 10.60 -4.60
CA ASP A 91 -6.11 11.34 -5.15
C ASP A 91 -4.92 10.40 -5.40
N THR A 92 -4.48 10.27 -6.65
CA THR A 92 -3.36 9.38 -7.01
C THR A 92 -1.99 9.99 -6.70
N GLU A 93 -1.91 11.31 -6.46
CA GLU A 93 -0.66 12.03 -6.24
C GLU A 93 0.24 11.39 -5.15
N PRO A 94 -0.28 11.00 -3.96
CA PRO A 94 0.56 10.37 -2.93
C PRO A 94 1.21 9.06 -3.40
N MET A 95 0.53 8.30 -4.26
CA MET A 95 1.06 7.05 -4.79
C MET A 95 2.11 7.28 -5.88
N GLU A 96 1.89 8.26 -6.75
CA GLU A 96 2.87 8.66 -7.76
C GLU A 96 4.15 9.20 -7.12
N GLN A 97 4.01 10.02 -6.07
CA GLN A 97 5.14 10.49 -5.26
C GLN A 97 5.87 9.31 -4.60
N LEU A 98 5.14 8.31 -4.08
CA LEU A 98 5.75 7.17 -3.40
C LEU A 98 6.53 6.30 -4.38
N ALA A 99 5.99 6.08 -5.58
CA ALA A 99 6.65 5.32 -6.64
C ALA A 99 7.91 6.01 -7.19
N GLY A 100 7.91 7.35 -7.24
CA GLY A 100 9.04 8.15 -7.71
C GLY A 100 10.08 8.48 -6.63
N TRP A 101 9.82 8.14 -5.36
CA TRP A 101 10.68 8.50 -4.25
C TRP A 101 11.71 7.40 -3.96
N ASP A 102 12.99 7.77 -4.05
CA ASP A 102 14.09 6.95 -3.55
C ASP A 102 14.50 7.43 -2.14
N PRO A 103 14.22 6.65 -1.07
CA PRO A 103 14.59 7.04 0.30
C PRO A 103 16.11 6.94 0.57
N ASN A 104 16.91 6.42 -0.37
CA ASN A 104 18.37 6.27 -0.24
C ASN A 104 19.18 7.11 -1.25
N ALA A 105 18.51 7.92 -2.09
CA ALA A 105 19.15 8.75 -3.11
C ALA A 105 20.03 9.88 -2.54
#